data_AF-A0A2P5DGH2-F1
#
_entry.id   AF-A0A2P5DGH2-F1
#
_cell.length_a   1.000
_cell.length_b   1.000
_cell.length_c   1.000
_cell.angle_alpha   90.00
_cell.angle_beta   90.00
_cell.angle_gamma   90.00
#
_symmetry.space_group_name_H-M   'P 1'
#
loop_
_entity.id
_entity.type
_entity.pdbx_description
1 polymer ?
#
loop_
_entity_poly.entity_id
_entity_poly.type
_entity_poly.pdbx_seq_one_letter_code
_entity_poly.pdbx_strand_id
1 'polypeptide(L)'
;MLINLRHLELFRCSGLQLMPRGLGQLTNLQTLSQFVLSDDNEGSKLDEVAGLKDSGGELEIRRLRHGTETKIAKLKEKQNLRSFHLRWIHNCPTLLERCQRPDGEDWPKIQHIPVLHLDKD
;
A
#
# COMPACT_ATOMS: atom_id res chain seq x y z
N MET A 1 11.43 3.76 -22.29
CA MET A 1 11.13 4.57 -21.08
C MET A 1 9.62 4.75 -20.99
N LEU A 2 9.00 4.45 -19.84
CA LEU A 2 7.53 4.50 -19.63
C LEU A 2 7.06 5.84 -19.05
N ILE A 3 7.70 6.96 -19.44
CA ILE A 3 7.45 8.30 -18.87
C ILE A 3 6.01 8.81 -19.04
N ASN A 4 5.23 8.20 -19.94
CA ASN A 4 3.83 8.56 -20.21
C ASN A 4 2.82 7.57 -19.63
N LEU A 5 3.25 6.62 -18.80
CA LEU A 5 2.33 5.68 -18.18
C LEU A 5 1.42 6.43 -17.20
N ARG A 6 0.10 6.36 -17.45
CA ARG A 6 -0.93 7.01 -16.62
C ARG A 6 -1.70 6.03 -15.76
N HIS A 7 -1.98 4.84 -16.28
CA HIS A 7 -2.78 3.84 -15.57
C HIS A 7 -2.01 2.52 -15.58
N LEU A 8 -1.76 2.00 -14.38
CA LEU A 8 -1.20 0.67 -14.16
C LEU A 8 -2.18 -0.11 -13.29
N GLU A 9 -3.06 -0.84 -13.96
CA GLU A 9 -4.07 -1.69 -13.34
C GLU A 9 -3.56 -3.13 -13.30
N LEU A 10 -3.33 -3.61 -12.09
CA LEU A 10 -2.79 -4.92 -11.75
C LEU A 10 -3.75 -5.69 -10.82
N PHE A 11 -5.00 -5.23 -10.70
CA PHE A 11 -5.99 -5.86 -9.82
C PHE A 11 -6.20 -7.32 -10.26
N ARG A 12 -6.08 -8.26 -9.31
CA ARG A 12 -6.09 -9.73 -9.53
C ARG A 12 -4.80 -10.33 -10.09
N CYS A 13 -3.69 -9.59 -10.17
CA CYS A 13 -2.38 -10.18 -10.40
C CYS A 13 -1.84 -10.83 -9.11
N SER A 14 -2.43 -11.97 -8.73
CA SER A 14 -2.09 -12.71 -7.51
C SER A 14 -0.65 -13.24 -7.52
N GLY A 15 -0.15 -13.62 -8.71
CA GLY A 15 1.23 -14.09 -8.93
C GLY A 15 2.29 -12.99 -9.03
N LEU A 16 1.92 -11.70 -8.95
CA LEU A 16 2.90 -10.61 -8.95
C LEU A 16 3.66 -10.61 -7.62
N GLN A 17 4.93 -11.00 -7.67
CA GLN A 17 5.78 -11.14 -6.48
C GLN A 17 6.72 -9.96 -6.24
N LEU A 18 7.02 -9.19 -7.30
CA LEU A 18 7.96 -8.08 -7.28
C LEU A 18 7.46 -6.96 -8.19
N MET A 19 7.67 -5.72 -7.76
CA MET A 19 7.53 -4.53 -8.59
C MET A 19 8.91 -3.96 -8.90
N PRO A 20 9.13 -3.41 -10.11
CA PRO A 20 10.41 -2.83 -10.48
C PRO A 20 10.68 -1.55 -9.70
N ARG A 21 11.97 -1.30 -9.41
CA ARG A 21 12.40 -0.05 -8.77
C ARG A 21 12.15 1.17 -9.65
N GLY A 22 11.92 2.31 -9.01
CA GLY A 22 11.71 3.58 -9.69
C GLY A 22 10.25 3.82 -10.09
N LEU A 23 9.31 3.07 -9.53
CA LEU A 23 7.87 3.28 -9.75
C LEU A 23 7.44 4.67 -9.26
N GLY A 24 8.05 5.14 -8.16
CA GLY A 24 7.85 6.51 -7.67
C GLY A 24 8.34 7.62 -8.63
N GLN A 25 9.09 7.27 -9.68
CA GLN A 25 9.53 8.23 -10.71
C GLN A 25 8.50 8.37 -11.85
N LEU A 26 7.44 7.56 -11.86
CA LEU A 26 6.35 7.68 -12.82
C LEU A 26 5.44 8.86 -12.43
N THR A 27 5.93 10.07 -12.64
CA THR A 27 5.27 11.32 -12.24
C THR A 27 3.92 11.57 -12.95
N ASN A 28 3.71 10.92 -14.10
CA ASN A 28 2.47 10.95 -14.86
C ASN A 28 1.48 9.84 -14.46
N LEU A 29 1.85 8.95 -13.53
CA LEU A 29 0.96 7.90 -13.08
C LEU A 29 -0.19 8.50 -12.27
N GLN A 30 -1.40 8.18 -12.70
CA GLN A 30 -2.67 8.62 -12.13
C GLN A 30 -3.41 7.48 -11.43
N THR A 31 -3.18 6.24 -11.87
CA THR A 31 -3.82 5.07 -11.27
C THR A 31 -2.79 3.98 -11.07
N LEU A 32 -2.68 3.52 -9.82
CA LEU A 32 -2.00 2.28 -9.48
C LEU A 32 -2.94 1.45 -8.63
N SER A 33 -3.20 0.23 -9.07
CA SER A 33 -4.19 -0.62 -8.40
C SER A 33 -3.57 -1.64 -7.43
N GLN A 34 -2.30 -2.00 -7.60
CA GLN A 34 -1.58 -2.93 -6.72
C GLN A 34 -0.10 -2.54 -6.62
N PHE A 35 0.48 -2.57 -5.42
CA PHE A 35 1.90 -2.34 -5.15
C PHE A 35 2.45 -3.47 -4.28
N VAL A 36 3.51 -4.13 -4.73
CA VAL A 36 4.13 -5.26 -4.02
C VAL A 36 5.47 -4.83 -3.46
N LEU A 37 5.59 -4.84 -2.14
CA LEU A 37 6.84 -4.52 -1.46
C LEU A 37 7.83 -5.66 -1.62
N SER A 38 9.09 -5.32 -1.89
CA SER A 38 10.18 -6.28 -1.80
C SER A 38 10.99 -6.12 -0.52
N ASP A 39 11.45 -7.26 -0.01
CA ASP A 39 12.29 -7.36 1.18
C ASP A 39 13.79 -7.25 0.86
N ASP A 40 14.12 -7.42 -0.42
CA ASP A 40 15.47 -7.41 -0.93
C ASP A 40 15.83 -6.08 -1.59
N ASN A 41 17.10 -5.98 -1.98
CA ASN A 41 17.58 -4.85 -2.75
C ASN A 41 17.23 -4.93 -4.25
N GLU A 42 16.25 -5.74 -4.66
CA GLU A 42 15.90 -5.91 -6.08
C GLU A 42 14.55 -5.26 -6.42
N GLY A 43 13.63 -5.12 -5.45
CA GLY A 43 12.30 -4.57 -5.71
C GLY A 43 11.99 -3.22 -5.05
N SER A 44 10.74 -2.80 -5.23
CA SER A 44 10.24 -1.49 -4.78
C SER A 44 10.00 -1.44 -3.27
N LYS A 45 10.31 -0.27 -2.68
CA LYS A 45 10.08 0.01 -1.25
C LYS A 45 8.85 0.88 -1.03
N LEU A 46 8.35 0.90 0.21
CA LEU A 46 7.17 1.67 0.59
C LEU A 46 7.33 3.18 0.34
N ASP A 47 8.57 3.67 0.42
CA ASP A 47 8.89 5.07 0.18
C ASP A 47 8.63 5.48 -1.29
N GLU A 48 8.62 4.52 -2.23
CA GLU A 48 8.27 4.80 -3.64
C GLU A 48 6.77 5.01 -3.84
N VAL A 49 5.92 4.39 -3.01
CA VAL A 49 4.46 4.61 -3.03
C VAL A 49 4.15 6.05 -2.63
N ALA A 50 4.98 6.67 -1.78
CA ALA A 50 4.78 8.05 -1.33
C ALA A 50 4.99 9.08 -2.43
N GLY A 51 5.72 8.71 -3.50
CA GLY A 51 5.92 9.53 -4.68
C GLY A 51 4.80 9.40 -5.72
N LEU A 52 3.89 8.43 -5.56
CA LEU A 52 2.78 8.25 -6.50
C LEU A 52 1.74 9.33 -6.27
N LYS A 53 1.44 10.06 -7.35
CA LYS A 53 0.48 11.14 -7.33
C LYS A 53 -0.93 10.58 -7.13
N ASP A 54 -1.70 11.33 -6.34
CA ASP A 54 -3.10 11.15 -6.01
C ASP A 54 -3.89 10.26 -6.99
N SER A 55 -4.05 9.00 -6.61
CA SER A 55 -4.83 8.03 -7.37
C SER A 55 -6.22 7.96 -6.78
N GLY A 56 -7.20 8.58 -7.46
CA GLY A 56 -8.60 8.66 -7.01
C GLY A 56 -9.37 7.32 -7.04
N GLY A 57 -8.68 6.19 -6.86
CA GLY A 57 -9.19 4.85 -7.10
C GLY A 57 -8.94 3.89 -5.92
N GLU A 58 -8.74 2.62 -6.25
CA GLU A 58 -8.45 1.55 -5.29
C GLU A 58 -6.96 1.19 -5.35
N LEU A 59 -6.32 1.04 -4.20
CA LEU A 59 -4.92 0.62 -4.10
C LEU A 59 -4.79 -0.54 -3.12
N GLU A 60 -4.13 -1.61 -3.55
CA GLU A 60 -3.69 -2.70 -2.69
C GLU A 60 -2.18 -2.65 -2.47
N ILE A 61 -1.71 -2.65 -1.21
CA ILE A 61 -0.29 -2.83 -0.88
C ILE A 61 -0.09 -4.23 -0.29
N ARG A 62 0.79 -5.03 -0.90
CA ARG A 62 1.11 -6.39 -0.47
C ARG A 62 2.49 -6.49 0.15
N ARG A 63 2.69 -7.56 0.93
CA ARG A 63 3.94 -7.91 1.63
C ARG A 63 4.37 -6.88 2.66
N LEU A 64 3.40 -6.32 3.38
CA LEU A 64 3.65 -5.43 4.49
C LEU A 64 4.27 -6.18 5.68
N ARG A 65 5.14 -5.48 6.41
CA ARG A 65 5.77 -5.94 7.65
C ARG A 65 5.33 -5.06 8.82
N HIS A 66 5.48 -5.59 10.03
CA HIS A 66 5.31 -4.80 11.24
C HIS A 66 6.25 -3.57 11.25
N GLY A 67 5.78 -2.44 11.76
CA GLY A 67 6.53 -1.18 11.80
C GLY A 67 6.34 -0.30 10.55
N THR A 68 5.57 -0.76 9.54
CA THR A 68 5.25 0.03 8.34
C THR A 68 4.00 0.89 8.49
N GLU A 69 3.26 0.77 9.59
CA GLU A 69 1.95 1.39 9.83
C GLU A 69 2.01 2.92 9.77
N THR A 70 3.06 3.50 10.36
CA THR A 70 3.28 4.96 10.34
C THR A 70 3.54 5.51 8.94
N LYS A 71 4.19 4.73 8.08
CA LYS A 71 4.43 5.10 6.68
C LYS A 71 3.13 4.99 5.87
N ILE A 72 2.36 3.93 6.10
CA ILE A 72 1.05 3.72 5.45
C ILE A 72 0.08 4.87 5.76
N ALA A 73 0.01 5.32 7.01
CA ALA A 73 -0.82 6.47 7.39
C ALA A 73 -0.44 7.73 6.59
N LYS A 74 0.87 8.02 6.49
CA LYS A 74 1.39 9.16 5.70
C LYS A 74 1.12 9.04 4.20
N LEU A 75 1.09 7.82 3.65
CA LEU A 75 0.73 7.60 2.24
C LEU A 75 -0.71 8.02 1.98
N LYS A 76 -1.61 7.66 2.89
CA LYS A 76 -3.02 7.94 2.72
C LYS A 76 -3.38 9.40 2.95
N GLU A 77 -2.73 10.09 3.88
CA GLU A 77 -2.87 11.54 4.03
C GLU A 77 -2.57 12.30 2.72
N LYS A 78 -1.80 11.70 1.81
CA LYS A 78 -1.42 12.27 0.52
C LYS A 78 -2.27 11.79 -0.66
N GLN A 79 -3.23 10.88 -0.45
CA GLN A 79 -4.01 10.30 -1.55
C GLN A 79 -5.51 10.23 -1.25
N ASN A 80 -6.32 10.65 -2.22
CA ASN A 80 -7.78 10.56 -2.25
C ASN A 80 -8.24 9.14 -2.66
N LEU A 81 -7.76 8.12 -1.95
CA LEU A 81 -8.11 6.72 -2.22
C LEU A 81 -9.56 6.42 -1.80
N ARG A 82 -10.33 5.79 -2.69
CA ARG A 82 -11.68 5.29 -2.39
C ARG A 82 -11.65 4.00 -1.58
N SER A 83 -10.70 3.11 -1.87
CA SER A 83 -10.49 1.86 -1.13
C SER A 83 -8.99 1.61 -0.94
N PHE A 84 -8.62 1.07 0.21
CA PHE A 84 -7.22 0.79 0.54
C PHE A 84 -7.07 -0.58 1.18
N HIS A 85 -6.41 -1.49 0.48
CA HIS A 85 -6.23 -2.88 0.90
C HIS A 85 -4.79 -3.08 1.33
N LEU A 86 -4.59 -3.71 2.49
CA LEU A 86 -3.27 -3.97 3.03
C LEU A 86 -3.14 -5.48 3.28
N ARG A 87 -2.12 -6.10 2.67
CA ARG A 87 -1.77 -7.51 2.88
C ARG A 87 -0.39 -7.64 3.50
N TRP A 88 -0.30 -8.31 4.64
CA TRP A 88 0.94 -8.58 5.35
C TRP A 88 1.50 -9.96 4.97
N ILE A 89 2.83 -10.09 4.99
CA ILE A 89 3.51 -11.37 4.66
C ILE A 89 3.45 -12.42 5.77
N HIS A 90 3.16 -11.99 7.00
CA HIS A 90 3.03 -12.88 8.14
C HIS A 90 1.73 -12.58 8.85
N ASN A 91 0.99 -13.64 9.21
CA ASN A 91 -0.07 -13.52 10.19
C ASN A 91 0.53 -12.88 11.45
N CYS A 92 0.09 -11.66 11.75
CA CYS A 92 0.57 -10.89 12.87
C CYS A 92 -0.63 -10.70 13.80
N PRO A 93 -0.86 -11.64 14.74
CA PRO A 93 -2.01 -11.57 15.65
C PRO A 93 -2.05 -10.24 16.39
N THR A 94 -0.87 -9.75 16.80
CA THR A 94 -0.69 -8.48 17.48
C THR A 94 -1.03 -7.28 16.61
N LEU A 95 -0.87 -7.35 15.28
CA LEU A 95 -1.28 -6.27 14.39
C LEU A 95 -2.80 -6.14 14.32
N LEU A 96 -3.51 -7.27 14.23
CA LEU A 96 -4.98 -7.25 14.23
C LEU A 96 -5.52 -6.62 15.51
N GLU A 97 -4.93 -6.96 16.66
CA GLU A 97 -5.25 -6.38 17.97
C GLU A 97 -4.89 -4.89 18.04
N ARG A 98 -3.68 -4.51 17.62
CA ARG A 98 -3.22 -3.11 17.63
C ARG A 98 -4.02 -2.23 16.67
N CYS A 99 -4.51 -2.77 15.57
CA CYS A 99 -5.35 -2.06 14.60
C CYS A 99 -6.86 -2.22 14.88
N GLN A 100 -7.25 -2.91 15.96
CA GLN A 100 -8.65 -3.16 16.27
C GLN A 100 -9.37 -1.87 16.66
N ARG A 101 -10.51 -1.59 16.03
CA ARG A 101 -11.40 -0.50 16.46
C ARG A 101 -12.15 -0.88 17.75
N PRO A 102 -12.37 0.05 18.70
CA PRO A 102 -11.81 1.41 18.77
C PRO A 102 -10.51 1.53 19.57
N ASP A 103 -10.13 0.49 20.30
CA ASP A 103 -9.14 0.59 21.39
C ASP A 103 -7.72 0.14 21.01
N GLY A 104 -7.51 -0.32 19.78
CA GLY A 104 -6.20 -0.73 19.30
C GLY A 104 -5.21 0.42 19.34
N GLU A 105 -3.99 0.14 19.81
CA GLU A 105 -2.91 1.14 19.95
C GLU A 105 -2.64 1.93 18.66
N ASP A 106 -2.77 1.27 17.50
CA ASP A 106 -2.58 1.85 16.19
C ASP A 106 -3.89 2.34 15.53
N TRP A 107 -5.07 2.01 16.10
CA TRP A 107 -6.37 2.44 15.56
C TRP A 107 -6.47 3.95 15.30
N PRO A 108 -6.03 4.86 16.20
CA PRO A 108 -6.10 6.29 15.93
C PRO A 108 -5.35 6.74 14.67
N LYS A 109 -4.33 5.99 14.27
CA LYS A 109 -3.50 6.24 13.08
C LYS A 109 -4.15 5.75 11.79
N ILE A 110 -5.13 4.85 11.88
CA ILE A 110 -5.77 4.21 10.72
C ILE A 110 -7.29 4.42 10.67
N GLN A 111 -7.90 5.00 11.71
CA GLN A 111 -9.36 5.19 11.79
C GLN A 111 -9.94 6.07 10.67
N HIS A 112 -9.11 6.90 10.06
CA HIS A 112 -9.48 7.74 8.93
C HIS A 112 -9.47 6.95 7.59
N ILE A 113 -9.14 5.65 7.59
CA ILE A 113 -9.19 4.77 6.42
C ILE A 113 -10.66 4.34 6.17
N PRO A 114 -11.28 4.75 5.03
CA PRO A 114 -12.72 4.56 4.82
C PRO A 114 -13.10 3.07 4.67
N VAL A 115 -12.20 2.27 4.12
CA VAL A 115 -12.31 0.81 4.06
C VAL A 115 -10.90 0.24 4.24
N LEU A 116 -10.67 -0.41 5.38
CA LEU A 116 -9.41 -1.11 5.68
C LEU A 116 -9.70 -2.60 5.74
N HIS A 117 -9.22 -3.35 4.75
CA HIS A 117 -9.21 -4.81 4.80
C HIS A 117 -7.84 -5.29 5.28
N LEU A 118 -7.85 -6.00 6.42
CA LEU A 118 -6.70 -6.70 6.96
C LEU A 118 -6.86 -8.18 6.60
N ASP A 119 -6.17 -8.62 5.55
CA ASP A 119 -6.25 -10.01 5.10
C ASP A 119 -5.32 -10.90 5.92
N LYS A 120 -5.79 -12.09 6.28
CA LYS A 120 -5.00 -13.17 6.87
C LYS A 120 -4.85 -14.23 5.79
N ASP A 121 -3.70 -14.26 5.11
CA ASP A 121 -3.32 -15.44 4.34
C ASP A 121 -3.19 -16.67 5.28
#